data_AF-A0A8T3N9K0-F1
#
_entry.id   AF-A0A8T3N9K0-F1
#
_cell.length_a   1.000
_cell.length_b   1.000
_cell.length_c   1.000
_cell.angle_alpha   90.00
_cell.angle_beta   90.00
_cell.angle_gamma   90.00
#
_symmetry.space_group_name_H-M   'P 1'
#
loop_
_entity.id
_entity.type
_entity.pdbx_description
1 polymer ?
#
loop_
_entity_poly.entity_id
_entity_poly.type
_entity_poly.pdbx_seq_one_letter_code
_entity_poly.pdbx_strand_id
1 'polypeptide(L)'
;MSASQPYTRLSLGLVVASLPFYLFPLNLGPVALSPPEAALLLCALIVGLRRVFDRRGGQRRLLPEPSFFDAPIALLLAAALLSLLVTEYFRLSLRELRTLIVEPILFFYLVRSVVGSVEDATWLLDVFLTGVTIVALLGIGQFFLGGAVTDVQGVRRVQGTYLSPNHFGLLLGRALPFLLAGAWLGVRRGPRTLAALICSTALVLTFSVGAWLGTVAAILTLSLILGGRRVVLAVGLAVVVLSLAAVATLPAERVLARLDPAQGTALVRVQLWQAAGQMLAEQPLLGIGLDNFLYRYPAYVPPNVILEPNLSHPHNLVLQFWLQLGLLGLVAISWLLGTFVARAVPATRGGRAPAERALAAGALASMANFVVHGLIDNSYFLVDTAFIFWLTLGITPTRLIADSGVVYNHGRRAGRLRSGSQGARPTLTLLDGGAP
;
A
#
# COMPACT_ATOMS: atom_id res chain seq x y z
N MET A 1 15.01 -11.12 22.21
CA MET A 1 14.03 -11.29 21.11
C MET A 1 14.76 -11.92 19.95
N SER A 2 14.34 -13.12 19.54
CA SER A 2 14.94 -13.88 18.45
C SER A 2 14.88 -13.04 17.18
N ALA A 3 16.00 -12.95 16.45
CA ALA A 3 15.99 -12.58 15.04
C ALA A 3 14.78 -13.24 14.37
N SER A 4 14.02 -12.48 13.58
CA SER A 4 12.95 -13.01 12.73
C SER A 4 13.53 -14.16 11.93
N GLN A 5 13.29 -15.39 12.37
CA GLN A 5 14.03 -16.52 11.80
C GLN A 5 13.62 -16.69 10.33
N PRO A 6 14.55 -17.15 9.48
CA PRO A 6 14.50 -16.95 8.02
C PRO A 6 13.20 -17.44 7.38
N TYR A 7 12.62 -18.54 7.86
CA TYR A 7 11.41 -19.14 7.28
C TYR A 7 10.16 -18.26 7.41
N THR A 8 9.96 -17.64 8.57
CA THR A 8 8.79 -16.77 8.79
C THR A 8 8.89 -15.51 7.92
N ARG A 9 10.09 -14.90 7.90
CA ARG A 9 10.38 -13.74 7.05
C ARG A 9 10.22 -14.07 5.56
N LEU A 10 10.74 -15.22 5.12
CA LEU A 10 10.62 -15.70 3.74
C LEU A 10 9.15 -15.95 3.36
N SER A 11 8.37 -16.61 4.23
CA SER A 11 6.96 -16.89 3.96
C SER A 11 6.14 -15.61 3.75
N LEU A 12 6.42 -14.55 4.53
CA LEU A 12 5.79 -13.25 4.36
C LEU A 12 6.23 -12.57 3.06
N GLY A 13 7.52 -12.71 2.70
CA GLY A 13 8.04 -12.27 1.41
C GLY A 13 7.33 -12.92 0.22
N LEU A 14 6.97 -14.20 0.31
CA LEU A 14 6.21 -14.91 -0.73
C LEU A 14 4.81 -14.33 -0.93
N VAL A 15 4.12 -13.92 0.15
CA VAL A 15 2.82 -13.22 0.06
C VAL A 15 2.97 -11.96 -0.77
N VAL A 16 3.99 -11.16 -0.46
CA VAL A 16 4.23 -9.87 -1.12
C VAL A 16 4.70 -10.05 -2.58
N ALA A 17 5.56 -11.02 -2.85
CA ALA A 17 6.06 -11.31 -4.19
C ALA A 17 4.96 -11.80 -5.14
N SER A 18 3.92 -12.44 -4.60
CA SER A 18 2.82 -13.00 -5.39
C SER A 18 1.66 -12.02 -5.64
N LEU A 19 1.63 -10.85 -4.98
CA LEU A 19 0.56 -9.85 -5.17
C LEU A 19 0.33 -9.48 -6.65
N PRO A 20 1.35 -9.22 -7.48
CA PRO A 20 1.14 -8.86 -8.88
C PRO A 20 0.54 -9.98 -9.76
N PHE A 21 0.40 -11.18 -9.22
CA PHE A 21 -0.06 -12.38 -9.90
C PHE A 21 -1.40 -12.91 -9.36
N TYR A 22 -2.15 -12.11 -8.60
CA TYR A 22 -3.42 -12.56 -7.99
C TYR A 22 -4.48 -13.04 -9.00
N LEU A 23 -4.40 -12.60 -10.27
CA LEU A 23 -5.29 -12.99 -11.35
C LEU A 23 -4.99 -14.37 -11.96
N PHE A 24 -3.97 -15.09 -11.47
CA PHE A 24 -3.60 -16.43 -11.93
C PHE A 24 -3.85 -17.48 -10.83
N PRO A 25 -5.12 -17.84 -10.57
CA PRO A 25 -5.48 -18.71 -9.44
C PRO A 25 -4.91 -20.13 -9.60
N LEU A 26 -4.55 -20.72 -8.47
CA LEU A 26 -4.19 -22.12 -8.33
C LEU A 26 -5.47 -22.93 -8.12
N ASN A 27 -5.75 -23.85 -9.05
CA ASN A 27 -6.90 -24.74 -8.95
C ASN A 27 -6.55 -25.96 -8.09
N LEU A 28 -7.13 -26.04 -6.89
CA LEU A 28 -7.00 -27.15 -5.94
C LEU A 28 -8.30 -27.95 -5.89
N GLY A 29 -8.68 -28.54 -7.02
CA GLY A 29 -9.95 -29.25 -7.18
C GLY A 29 -11.14 -28.28 -7.20
N PRO A 30 -12.10 -28.37 -6.25
CA PRO A 30 -13.28 -27.50 -6.24
C PRO A 30 -12.99 -26.06 -5.75
N VAL A 31 -11.79 -25.79 -5.25
CA VAL A 31 -11.39 -24.48 -4.72
C VAL A 31 -10.30 -23.88 -5.61
N ALA A 32 -10.48 -22.63 -6.00
CA ALA A 32 -9.46 -21.81 -6.63
C ALA A 32 -8.95 -20.78 -5.61
N LEU A 33 -7.65 -20.77 -5.34
CA LEU A 33 -7.00 -19.79 -4.47
C LEU A 33 -6.11 -18.90 -5.32
N SER A 34 -6.14 -17.59 -5.09
CA SER A 34 -5.14 -16.71 -5.71
C SER A 34 -3.74 -17.03 -5.15
N PRO A 35 -2.65 -16.83 -5.92
CA PRO A 35 -1.29 -17.00 -5.41
C PRO A 35 -1.02 -16.25 -4.07
N PRO A 36 -1.42 -14.98 -3.88
CA PRO A 36 -1.22 -14.31 -2.59
C PRO A 36 -2.09 -14.88 -1.46
N GLU A 37 -3.29 -15.39 -1.75
CA GLU A 37 -4.13 -16.07 -0.77
C GLU A 37 -3.49 -17.39 -0.30
N ALA A 38 -3.02 -18.22 -1.25
CA ALA A 38 -2.30 -19.45 -0.92
C ALA A 38 -1.03 -19.17 -0.10
N ALA A 39 -0.25 -18.16 -0.50
CA ALA A 39 0.93 -17.74 0.23
C ALA A 39 0.59 -17.20 1.64
N LEU A 40 -0.51 -16.45 1.77
CA LEU A 40 -0.98 -15.90 3.05
C LEU A 40 -1.36 -17.01 4.02
N LEU A 41 -2.14 -18.00 3.56
CA LEU A 41 -2.56 -19.13 4.38
C LEU A 41 -1.36 -19.96 4.84
N LEU A 42 -0.40 -20.19 3.95
CA LEU A 42 0.86 -20.87 4.30
C LEU A 42 1.67 -20.05 5.32
N CYS A 43 1.79 -18.74 5.14
CA CYS A 43 2.46 -17.85 6.08
C CYS A 43 1.78 -17.89 7.46
N ALA A 44 0.45 -17.79 7.50
CA ALA A 44 -0.34 -17.87 8.72
C ALA A 44 -0.15 -19.20 9.44
N LEU A 45 -0.14 -20.32 8.70
CA LEU A 45 0.12 -21.65 9.25
C LEU A 45 1.54 -21.75 9.84
N ILE A 46 2.57 -21.31 9.11
CA ILE A 46 3.97 -21.33 9.59
C ILE A 46 4.12 -20.50 10.87
N VAL A 47 3.55 -19.29 10.88
CA VAL A 47 3.57 -18.39 12.05
C VAL A 47 2.79 -19.01 13.21
N GLY A 48 1.61 -19.56 12.97
CA GLY A 48 0.75 -20.17 13.97
C GLY A 48 1.39 -21.39 14.63
N LEU A 49 1.87 -22.35 13.83
CA LEU A 49 2.57 -23.54 14.32
C LEU A 49 3.76 -23.15 15.20
N ARG A 50 4.55 -22.17 14.76
CA ARG A 50 5.66 -21.65 15.57
C ARG A 50 5.23 -21.14 16.93
N ARG A 51 4.20 -20.29 16.98
CA ARG A 51 3.73 -19.76 18.26
C ARG A 51 3.23 -20.86 19.19
N VAL A 52 2.66 -21.93 18.65
CA VAL A 52 2.26 -23.10 19.44
C VAL A 52 3.48 -23.84 20.01
N PHE A 53 4.55 -24.02 19.22
CA PHE A 53 5.78 -24.65 19.70
C PHE A 53 6.56 -23.76 20.68
N ASP A 54 6.68 -22.46 20.43
CA ASP A 54 7.38 -21.50 21.29
C ASP A 54 6.68 -21.30 22.64
N ARG A 55 5.36 -21.48 22.70
CA ARG A 55 4.58 -21.47 23.96
C ARG A 55 5.00 -22.57 24.92
N ARG A 56 5.43 -23.72 24.42
CA ARG A 56 6.00 -24.79 25.27
C ARG A 56 7.31 -24.33 25.94
N GLY A 57 7.94 -23.26 25.43
CA GLY A 57 9.15 -22.62 25.98
C GLY A 57 8.91 -21.35 26.80
N GLY A 58 7.66 -20.98 27.14
CA GLY A 58 7.36 -19.94 28.15
C GLY A 58 7.08 -18.52 27.64
N GLN A 59 7.07 -18.24 26.33
CA GLN A 59 6.60 -16.94 25.80
C GLN A 59 5.08 -16.94 25.53
N ARG A 60 4.37 -15.93 26.07
CA ARG A 60 2.91 -15.98 26.27
C ARG A 60 2.02 -15.35 25.18
N ARG A 61 2.51 -14.49 24.29
CA ARG A 61 1.61 -13.71 23.39
C ARG A 61 1.43 -14.34 21.99
N LEU A 62 0.17 -14.62 21.62
CA LEU A 62 -0.22 -15.13 20.27
C LEU A 62 -0.35 -14.03 19.22
N LEU A 63 -0.71 -12.84 19.66
CA LEU A 63 -1.01 -11.69 18.81
C LEU A 63 0.13 -10.67 18.98
N PRO A 64 0.41 -9.87 17.93
CA PRO A 64 1.31 -8.74 18.06
C PRO A 64 0.79 -7.77 19.14
N GLU A 65 1.68 -6.91 19.65
CA GLU A 65 1.29 -5.85 20.57
C GLU A 65 0.15 -5.00 19.98
N PRO A 66 -0.77 -4.49 20.83
CA PRO A 66 -1.85 -3.64 20.36
C PRO A 66 -1.36 -2.47 19.49
N SER A 67 -2.16 -2.16 18.47
CA SER A 67 -1.92 -1.08 17.53
C SER A 67 -2.91 0.06 17.74
N PHE A 68 -2.49 1.27 17.37
CA PHE A 68 -3.41 2.38 17.16
C PHE A 68 -4.43 2.14 16.04
N PHE A 69 -4.19 1.13 15.20
CA PHE A 69 -5.09 0.72 14.13
C PHE A 69 -6.16 -0.28 14.60
N ASP A 70 -6.03 -0.89 15.78
CA ASP A 70 -6.91 -2.01 16.17
C ASP A 70 -8.38 -1.58 16.30
N ALA A 71 -8.64 -0.40 16.87
CA ALA A 71 -9.99 0.14 17.01
C ALA A 71 -10.66 0.44 15.64
N PRO A 72 -10.05 1.20 14.71
CA PRO A 72 -10.65 1.37 13.39
C PRO A 72 -10.70 0.08 12.56
N ILE A 73 -9.77 -0.88 12.75
CA ILE A 73 -9.87 -2.22 12.15
C ILE A 73 -11.10 -2.96 12.67
N ALA A 74 -11.35 -2.94 13.98
CA ALA A 74 -12.52 -3.56 14.57
C ALA A 74 -13.83 -2.94 14.05
N LEU A 75 -13.87 -1.61 13.91
CA LEU A 75 -15.02 -0.91 13.32
C LEU A 75 -15.23 -1.30 11.84
N LEU A 76 -14.15 -1.42 11.07
CA LEU A 76 -14.22 -1.87 9.67
C LEU A 76 -14.76 -3.31 9.57
N LEU A 77 -14.28 -4.22 10.43
CA LEU A 77 -14.78 -5.60 10.50
C LEU A 77 -16.26 -5.64 10.91
N ALA A 78 -16.66 -4.84 11.90
CA ALA A 78 -18.05 -4.74 12.31
C ALA A 78 -18.93 -4.23 11.15
N ALA A 79 -18.50 -3.18 10.45
CA ALA A 79 -19.20 -2.67 9.28
C ALA A 79 -19.34 -3.73 8.18
N ALA A 80 -18.28 -4.48 7.90
CA ALA A 80 -18.29 -5.55 6.91
C ALA A 80 -19.23 -6.70 7.30
N LEU A 81 -19.26 -7.09 8.57
CA LEU A 81 -20.21 -8.10 9.07
C LEU A 81 -21.66 -7.59 9.02
N LEU A 82 -21.92 -6.33 9.39
CA LEU A 82 -23.24 -5.73 9.31
C LEU A 82 -23.73 -5.60 7.86
N SER A 83 -22.83 -5.39 6.91
CA SER A 83 -23.15 -5.35 5.48
C SER A 83 -23.76 -6.65 4.95
N LEU A 84 -23.48 -7.79 5.61
CA LEU A 84 -24.08 -9.09 5.28
C LEU A 84 -25.57 -9.19 5.64
N LEU A 85 -26.11 -8.26 6.43
CA LEU A 85 -27.53 -8.25 6.78
C LEU A 85 -28.41 -7.70 5.64
N VAL A 86 -27.82 -6.94 4.71
CA VAL A 86 -28.54 -6.26 3.62
C VAL A 86 -28.19 -6.78 2.23
N THR A 87 -27.27 -7.74 2.13
CA THR A 87 -26.85 -8.33 0.85
C THR A 87 -27.95 -9.20 0.23
N GLU A 88 -28.13 -9.09 -1.09
CA GLU A 88 -28.97 -10.00 -1.87
C GLU A 88 -28.19 -11.27 -2.27
N TYR A 89 -26.87 -11.15 -2.44
CA TYR A 89 -26.00 -12.21 -2.95
C TYR A 89 -25.03 -12.71 -1.87
N PHE A 90 -25.56 -13.33 -0.82
CA PHE A 90 -24.81 -13.72 0.38
C PHE A 90 -23.49 -14.48 0.12
N ARG A 91 -23.47 -15.44 -0.82
CA ARG A 91 -22.25 -16.21 -1.15
C ARG A 91 -21.15 -15.35 -1.74
N LEU A 92 -21.51 -14.38 -2.58
CA LEU A 92 -20.58 -13.45 -3.21
C LEU A 92 -20.04 -12.45 -2.18
N SER A 93 -20.92 -11.91 -1.33
CA SER A 93 -20.53 -11.04 -0.21
C SER A 93 -19.63 -11.74 0.80
N LEU A 94 -19.87 -13.02 1.10
CA LEU A 94 -19.01 -13.78 2.00
C LEU A 94 -17.61 -14.01 1.40
N ARG A 95 -17.54 -14.24 0.09
CA ARG A 95 -16.27 -14.31 -0.64
C ARG A 95 -15.54 -12.97 -0.56
N GLU A 96 -16.21 -11.85 -0.85
CA GLU A 96 -15.59 -10.52 -0.81
C GLU A 96 -15.18 -10.11 0.62
N LEU A 97 -15.99 -10.41 1.63
CA LEU A 97 -15.63 -10.24 3.04
C LEU A 97 -14.33 -10.98 3.37
N ARG A 98 -14.21 -12.25 2.94
CA ARG A 98 -13.03 -13.06 3.17
C ARG A 98 -11.80 -12.46 2.47
N THR A 99 -11.89 -12.23 1.16
CA THR A 99 -10.72 -11.91 0.32
C THR A 99 -10.30 -10.44 0.38
N LEU A 100 -11.23 -9.51 0.64
CA LEU A 100 -10.95 -8.07 0.59
C LEU A 100 -10.95 -7.40 1.98
N ILE A 101 -11.46 -8.06 3.01
CA ILE A 101 -11.46 -7.51 4.39
C ILE A 101 -10.67 -8.41 5.34
N VAL A 102 -11.05 -9.67 5.51
CA VAL A 102 -10.46 -10.56 6.54
C VAL A 102 -9.02 -10.95 6.20
N GLU A 103 -8.75 -11.45 4.99
CA GLU A 103 -7.41 -11.86 4.56
C GLU A 103 -6.40 -10.69 4.57
N PRO A 104 -6.74 -9.49 4.06
CA PRO A 104 -5.81 -8.37 4.12
C PRO A 104 -5.57 -7.84 5.54
N ILE A 105 -6.56 -7.91 6.44
CA ILE A 105 -6.37 -7.60 7.87
C ILE A 105 -5.47 -8.65 8.55
N LEU A 106 -5.67 -9.94 8.25
CA LEU A 106 -4.79 -11.00 8.71
C LEU A 106 -3.35 -10.75 8.25
N PHE A 107 -3.19 -10.39 6.98
CA PHE A 107 -1.90 -10.03 6.41
C PHE A 107 -1.24 -8.87 7.17
N PHE A 108 -1.96 -7.80 7.50
CA PHE A 108 -1.46 -6.71 8.34
C PHE A 108 -0.91 -7.20 9.69
N TYR A 109 -1.65 -8.05 10.39
CA TYR A 109 -1.19 -8.59 11.69
C TYR A 109 0.01 -9.53 11.53
N LEU A 110 0.09 -10.29 10.44
CA LEU A 110 1.28 -11.09 10.12
C LEU A 110 2.48 -10.19 9.88
N VAL A 111 2.35 -9.14 9.06
CA VAL A 111 3.41 -8.15 8.84
C VAL A 111 3.91 -7.59 10.18
N ARG A 112 3.02 -7.09 11.03
CA ARG A 112 3.39 -6.56 12.36
C ARG A 112 4.10 -7.56 13.26
N SER A 113 3.82 -8.83 13.08
CA SER A 113 4.38 -9.86 13.94
C SER A 113 5.74 -10.40 13.49
N VAL A 114 6.08 -10.19 12.21
CA VAL A 114 7.32 -10.68 11.60
C VAL A 114 8.32 -9.55 11.40
N VAL A 115 7.82 -8.35 11.05
CA VAL A 115 8.63 -7.16 10.83
C VAL A 115 8.92 -6.51 12.20
N GLY A 116 10.14 -6.72 12.69
CA GLY A 116 10.60 -6.16 13.97
C GLY A 116 11.49 -4.92 13.83
N SER A 117 11.97 -4.62 12.62
CA SER A 117 12.95 -3.56 12.38
C SER A 117 12.70 -2.81 11.07
N VAL A 118 13.31 -1.62 10.95
CA VAL A 118 13.34 -0.84 9.70
C VAL A 118 13.99 -1.64 8.56
N GLU A 119 14.95 -2.51 8.87
CA GLU A 119 15.60 -3.37 7.89
C GLU A 119 14.63 -4.43 7.35
N ASP A 120 13.86 -5.10 8.22
CA ASP A 120 12.84 -6.07 7.81
C ASP A 120 11.74 -5.41 6.96
N ALA A 121 11.30 -4.22 7.37
CA ALA A 121 10.33 -3.43 6.62
C ALA A 121 10.86 -3.04 5.23
N THR A 122 12.12 -2.59 5.16
CA THR A 122 12.77 -2.23 3.91
C THR A 122 12.97 -3.45 3.01
N TRP A 123 13.32 -4.60 3.56
CA TRP A 123 13.45 -5.85 2.81
C TRP A 123 12.10 -6.29 2.24
N LEU A 124 11.04 -6.29 3.04
CA LEU A 124 9.71 -6.69 2.58
C LEU A 124 9.19 -5.74 1.50
N LEU A 125 9.42 -4.43 1.67
CA LEU A 125 9.16 -3.44 0.63
C LEU A 125 9.96 -3.72 -0.64
N ASP A 126 11.25 -4.02 -0.53
CA ASP A 126 12.06 -4.27 -1.72
C ASP A 126 11.59 -5.53 -2.47
N VAL A 127 11.11 -6.57 -1.77
CA VAL A 127 10.45 -7.74 -2.41
C VAL A 127 9.22 -7.30 -3.21
N PHE A 128 8.36 -6.45 -2.63
CA PHE A 128 7.22 -5.86 -3.33
C PHE A 128 7.67 -5.10 -4.58
N LEU A 129 8.61 -4.17 -4.42
CA LEU A 129 9.08 -3.28 -5.47
C LEU A 129 9.77 -4.04 -6.61
N THR A 130 10.51 -5.11 -6.30
CA THR A 130 11.07 -6.01 -7.31
C THR A 130 9.97 -6.69 -8.11
N GLY A 131 8.94 -7.23 -7.45
CA GLY A 131 7.78 -7.82 -8.13
C GLY A 131 7.08 -6.82 -9.06
N VAL A 132 6.83 -5.59 -8.59
CA VAL A 132 6.24 -4.53 -9.42
C VAL A 132 7.15 -4.16 -10.59
N THR A 133 8.46 -4.09 -10.39
CA THR A 133 9.42 -3.76 -11.46
C THR A 133 9.47 -4.85 -12.53
N ILE A 134 9.38 -6.13 -12.15
CA ILE A 134 9.29 -7.26 -13.09
C ILE A 134 8.03 -7.15 -13.95
N VAL A 135 6.87 -6.87 -13.32
CA VAL A 135 5.61 -6.69 -14.07
C VAL A 135 5.65 -5.41 -14.94
N ALA A 136 6.33 -4.35 -14.49
CA ALA A 136 6.59 -3.15 -15.30
C ALA A 136 7.39 -3.47 -16.57
N LEU A 137 8.48 -4.25 -16.44
CA LEU A 137 9.27 -4.73 -17.59
C LEU A 137 8.44 -5.61 -18.53
N LEU A 138 7.64 -6.53 -17.98
CA LEU A 138 6.72 -7.35 -18.75
C LEU A 138 5.75 -6.48 -19.57
N GLY A 139 5.12 -5.48 -18.93
CA GLY A 139 4.19 -4.57 -19.60
C GLY A 139 4.85 -3.74 -20.71
N ILE A 140 6.07 -3.25 -20.49
CA ILE A 140 6.84 -2.56 -21.52
C ILE A 140 7.18 -3.52 -22.68
N GLY A 141 7.62 -4.75 -22.38
CA GLY A 141 7.87 -5.77 -23.39
C GLY A 141 6.62 -6.09 -24.23
N GLN A 142 5.46 -6.25 -23.59
CA GLN A 142 4.18 -6.46 -24.26
C GLN A 142 3.84 -5.31 -25.22
N PHE A 143 4.16 -4.07 -24.88
CA PHE A 143 3.90 -2.91 -25.74
C PHE A 143 4.62 -3.00 -27.10
N PHE A 144 5.91 -3.32 -27.07
CA PHE A 144 6.78 -3.33 -28.24
C PHE A 144 6.73 -4.64 -29.02
N LEU A 145 6.55 -5.78 -28.34
CA LEU A 145 6.59 -7.11 -28.95
C LEU A 145 5.20 -7.64 -29.36
N GLY A 146 4.13 -6.86 -29.18
CA GLY A 146 2.78 -7.26 -29.55
C GLY A 146 2.12 -8.26 -28.60
N GLY A 147 2.37 -8.13 -27.30
CA GLY A 147 1.79 -8.97 -26.25
C GLY A 147 0.40 -8.52 -25.77
N ALA A 148 0.03 -8.88 -24.53
CA ALA A 148 -1.26 -8.52 -23.93
C ALA A 148 -1.37 -7.00 -23.71
N VAL A 149 -1.89 -6.30 -24.72
CA VAL A 149 -2.21 -4.88 -24.72
C VAL A 149 -3.68 -4.71 -25.09
N THR A 150 -4.32 -3.71 -24.51
CA THR A 150 -5.70 -3.36 -24.87
C THR A 150 -5.68 -2.10 -25.74
N ASP A 151 -6.38 -2.15 -26.86
CA ASP A 151 -6.63 -0.96 -27.67
C ASP A 151 -7.93 -0.29 -27.19
N VAL A 152 -7.82 0.94 -26.71
CA VAL A 152 -8.98 1.75 -26.33
C VAL A 152 -8.94 3.03 -27.15
N GLN A 153 -9.87 3.16 -28.09
CA GLN A 153 -10.01 4.32 -28.97
C GLN A 153 -8.77 4.58 -29.85
N GLY A 154 -8.11 3.52 -30.33
CA GLY A 154 -6.91 3.59 -31.18
C GLY A 154 -5.63 3.93 -30.41
N VAL A 155 -5.64 3.75 -29.09
CA VAL A 155 -4.47 3.89 -28.23
C VAL A 155 -4.12 2.54 -27.67
N ARG A 156 -2.90 2.07 -27.97
CA ARG A 156 -2.35 0.86 -27.35
C ARG A 156 -1.99 1.15 -25.89
N ARG A 157 -2.59 0.41 -24.96
CA ARG A 157 -2.38 0.59 -23.50
C ARG A 157 -1.79 -0.68 -22.90
N VAL A 158 -0.75 -0.54 -22.08
CA VAL A 158 -0.14 -1.69 -21.38
C VAL A 158 -0.94 -2.04 -20.12
N GLN A 159 -1.02 -3.34 -19.82
CA GLN A 159 -1.69 -3.87 -18.63
C GLN A 159 -0.83 -4.86 -17.83
N GLY A 160 0.34 -5.27 -18.33
CA GLY A 160 1.24 -6.16 -17.59
C GLY A 160 0.59 -7.52 -17.34
N THR A 161 0.46 -7.89 -16.06
CA THR A 161 -0.25 -9.10 -15.61
C THR A 161 -1.73 -8.88 -15.35
N TYR A 162 -2.25 -7.67 -15.56
CA TYR A 162 -3.62 -7.27 -15.23
C TYR A 162 -4.55 -7.33 -16.45
N LEU A 163 -5.85 -7.32 -16.19
CA LEU A 163 -6.90 -7.27 -17.21
C LEU A 163 -7.27 -5.84 -17.64
N SER A 164 -6.75 -4.82 -16.94
CA SER A 164 -7.05 -3.41 -17.21
C SER A 164 -5.80 -2.56 -17.02
N PRO A 165 -5.51 -1.63 -17.96
CA PRO A 165 -4.44 -0.65 -17.79
C PRO A 165 -4.62 0.23 -16.54
N ASN A 166 -5.86 0.43 -16.08
CA ASN A 166 -6.11 1.20 -14.87
C ASN A 166 -5.68 0.42 -13.62
N HIS A 167 -5.98 -0.89 -13.55
CA HIS A 167 -5.52 -1.75 -12.45
C HIS A 167 -4.00 -1.83 -12.40
N PHE A 168 -3.36 -1.93 -13.56
CA PHE A 168 -1.90 -1.88 -13.62
C PHE A 168 -1.34 -0.52 -13.14
N GLY A 169 -2.02 0.57 -13.52
CA GLY A 169 -1.71 1.91 -13.04
C GLY A 169 -1.89 2.09 -11.53
N LEU A 170 -2.85 1.38 -10.91
CA LEU A 170 -3.01 1.33 -9.44
C LEU A 170 -1.76 0.73 -8.80
N LEU A 171 -1.32 -0.46 -9.24
CA LEU A 171 -0.11 -1.10 -8.73
C LEU A 171 1.11 -0.18 -8.83
N LEU A 172 1.38 0.36 -10.03
CA LEU A 172 2.54 1.20 -10.31
C LEU A 172 2.49 2.49 -9.47
N GLY A 173 1.32 3.11 -9.35
CA GLY A 173 1.09 4.31 -8.55
C GLY A 173 1.35 4.12 -7.05
N ARG A 174 1.19 2.89 -6.53
CA ARG A 174 1.52 2.58 -5.12
C ARG A 174 2.99 2.27 -4.88
N ALA A 175 3.69 1.74 -5.88
CA ALA A 175 5.10 1.38 -5.78
C ALA A 175 6.04 2.57 -6.02
N LEU A 176 5.72 3.40 -7.03
CA LEU A 176 6.57 4.50 -7.48
C LEU A 176 6.98 5.48 -6.35
N PRO A 177 6.10 5.88 -5.42
CA PRO A 177 6.48 6.82 -4.38
C PRO A 177 7.54 6.28 -3.40
N PHE A 178 7.54 4.97 -3.14
CA PHE A 178 8.59 4.32 -2.33
C PHE A 178 9.95 4.29 -3.05
N LEU A 179 9.94 4.02 -4.36
CA LEU A 179 11.13 4.04 -5.20
C LEU A 179 11.75 5.45 -5.21
N LEU A 180 10.92 6.47 -5.46
CA LEU A 180 11.33 7.87 -5.48
C LEU A 180 11.85 8.33 -4.11
N ALA A 181 11.14 8.04 -3.02
CA ALA A 181 11.58 8.43 -1.67
C ALA A 181 12.94 7.83 -1.29
N GLY A 182 13.15 6.55 -1.66
CA GLY A 182 14.43 5.88 -1.44
C GLY A 182 15.57 6.46 -2.25
N ALA A 183 15.35 6.66 -3.55
CA ALA A 183 16.34 7.28 -4.43
C ALA A 183 16.72 8.69 -3.95
N TRP A 184 15.72 9.47 -3.54
CA TRP A 184 15.88 10.84 -3.04
C TRP A 184 16.74 10.90 -1.77
N LEU A 185 16.51 10.00 -0.83
CA LEU A 185 17.22 9.95 0.45
C LEU A 185 18.50 9.09 0.42
N GLY A 186 18.92 8.63 -0.76
CA GLY A 186 20.15 7.85 -0.93
C GLY A 186 20.05 6.38 -0.51
N VAL A 187 18.87 5.89 -0.16
CA VAL A 187 18.63 4.50 0.25
C VAL A 187 18.57 3.62 -1.00
N ARG A 188 19.60 2.81 -1.25
CA ARG A 188 19.70 1.97 -2.44
C ARG A 188 19.48 2.79 -3.74
N ARG A 189 20.12 3.97 -3.80
CA ARG A 189 19.86 4.98 -4.84
C ARG A 189 19.88 4.43 -6.27
N GLY A 190 20.92 3.69 -6.64
CA GLY A 190 21.08 3.11 -7.98
C GLY A 190 19.89 2.25 -8.42
N PRO A 191 19.64 1.10 -7.77
CA PRO A 191 18.54 0.22 -8.14
C PRO A 191 17.16 0.89 -8.00
N ARG A 192 16.94 1.76 -6.99
CA ARG A 192 15.66 2.46 -6.85
C ARG A 192 15.42 3.48 -7.96
N THR A 193 16.46 4.16 -8.44
CA THR A 193 16.35 5.08 -9.57
C THR A 193 16.00 4.31 -10.84
N LEU A 194 16.70 3.20 -11.11
CA LEU A 194 16.43 2.37 -12.28
C LEU A 194 15.01 1.80 -12.26
N ALA A 195 14.58 1.22 -11.14
CA ALA A 195 13.23 0.72 -10.97
C ALA A 195 12.17 1.83 -11.08
N ALA A 196 12.43 3.04 -10.56
CA ALA A 196 11.53 4.18 -10.73
C ALA A 196 11.37 4.58 -12.19
N LEU A 197 12.45 4.58 -12.98
CA LEU A 197 12.40 4.87 -14.42
C LEU A 197 11.57 3.82 -15.16
N ILE A 198 11.82 2.54 -14.92
CA ILE A 198 11.05 1.43 -15.52
C ILE A 198 9.56 1.55 -15.16
N CYS A 199 9.24 1.72 -13.87
CA CYS A 199 7.86 1.84 -13.42
C CYS A 199 7.16 3.09 -13.96
N SER A 200 7.89 4.21 -14.08
CA SER A 200 7.35 5.46 -14.66
C SER A 200 7.04 5.29 -16.14
N THR A 201 7.93 4.64 -16.90
CA THR A 201 7.69 4.33 -18.32
C THR A 201 6.46 3.45 -18.50
N ALA A 202 6.35 2.36 -17.74
CA ALA A 202 5.17 1.49 -17.78
C ALA A 202 3.90 2.28 -17.40
N LEU A 203 3.96 3.15 -16.38
CA LEU A 203 2.84 3.96 -15.91
C LEU A 203 2.35 4.94 -16.98
N VAL A 204 3.25 5.61 -17.70
CA VAL A 204 2.88 6.47 -18.83
C VAL A 204 2.20 5.65 -19.94
N LEU A 205 2.76 4.49 -20.29
CA LEU A 205 2.21 3.59 -21.30
C LEU A 205 0.86 2.97 -20.93
N THR A 206 0.41 3.06 -19.66
CA THR A 206 -0.95 2.63 -19.28
C THR A 206 -2.01 3.57 -19.84
N PHE A 207 -1.66 4.82 -20.17
CA PHE A 207 -2.60 5.89 -20.49
C PHE A 207 -3.78 6.01 -19.50
N SER A 208 -3.57 5.65 -18.23
CA SER A 208 -4.57 5.79 -17.18
C SER A 208 -4.49 7.19 -16.56
N VAL A 209 -5.53 7.99 -16.80
CA VAL A 209 -5.67 9.32 -16.19
C VAL A 209 -5.63 9.23 -14.66
N GLY A 210 -6.24 8.19 -14.08
CA GLY A 210 -6.21 7.95 -12.64
C GLY A 210 -4.80 7.68 -12.12
N ALA A 211 -4.02 6.87 -12.85
CA ALA A 211 -2.63 6.61 -12.49
C ALA A 211 -1.78 7.88 -12.55
N TRP A 212 -2.01 8.74 -13.54
CA TRP A 212 -1.31 10.01 -13.68
C TRP A 212 -1.66 10.98 -12.55
N LEU A 213 -2.95 11.22 -12.29
CA LEU A 213 -3.41 12.12 -11.22
C LEU A 213 -2.94 11.64 -9.85
N GLY A 214 -3.07 10.34 -9.56
CA GLY A 214 -2.57 9.76 -8.32
C GLY A 214 -1.05 9.90 -8.17
N THR A 215 -0.30 9.76 -9.26
CA THR A 215 1.16 9.90 -9.25
C THR A 215 1.57 11.36 -9.02
N VAL A 216 0.88 12.32 -9.63
CA VAL A 216 1.07 13.75 -9.35
C VAL A 216 0.84 14.03 -7.88
N ALA A 217 -0.25 13.53 -7.29
CA ALA A 217 -0.53 13.70 -5.86
C ALA A 217 0.57 13.10 -4.97
N ALA A 218 1.11 11.93 -5.33
CA ALA A 218 2.22 11.32 -4.61
C ALA A 218 3.52 12.13 -4.72
N ILE A 219 3.85 12.61 -5.91
CA ILE A 219 5.00 13.48 -6.20
C ILE A 219 4.89 14.79 -5.41
N LEU A 220 3.71 15.42 -5.39
CA LEU A 220 3.45 16.61 -4.56
C LEU A 220 3.65 16.30 -3.07
N THR A 221 3.13 15.16 -2.59
CA THR A 221 3.31 14.72 -1.20
C THR A 221 4.78 14.55 -0.84
N LEU A 222 5.58 13.90 -1.71
CA LEU A 222 7.03 13.78 -1.52
C LEU A 222 7.74 15.14 -1.51
N SER A 223 7.34 16.06 -2.40
CA SER A 223 7.88 17.43 -2.45
C SER A 223 7.68 18.17 -1.12
N LEU A 224 6.48 18.06 -0.55
CA LEU A 224 6.11 18.72 0.70
C LEU A 224 6.89 18.14 1.88
N ILE A 225 7.16 16.83 1.87
CA ILE A 225 7.84 16.13 2.97
C ILE A 225 9.37 16.25 2.90
N LEU A 226 9.95 16.08 1.71
CA LEU A 226 11.40 15.95 1.51
C LEU A 226 12.06 17.25 1.03
N GLY A 227 11.29 18.25 0.63
CA GLY A 227 11.79 19.49 0.04
C GLY A 227 12.21 19.31 -1.43
N GLY A 228 12.92 20.29 -1.98
CA GLY A 228 13.39 20.24 -3.39
C GLY A 228 12.27 20.35 -4.42
N ARG A 229 11.21 21.11 -4.11
CA ARG A 229 10.01 21.38 -4.92
C ARG A 229 10.29 21.53 -6.42
N ARG A 230 11.38 22.19 -6.83
CA ARG A 230 11.69 22.41 -8.25
C ARG A 230 11.97 21.13 -9.02
N VAL A 231 12.72 20.18 -8.44
CA VAL A 231 13.07 18.92 -9.09
C VAL A 231 11.87 17.98 -9.12
N VAL A 232 11.12 17.91 -8.01
CA VAL A 232 9.93 17.06 -7.94
C VAL A 232 8.80 17.58 -8.84
N LEU A 233 8.59 18.91 -8.90
CA LEU A 233 7.65 19.51 -9.85
C LEU A 233 8.11 19.35 -11.29
N ALA A 234 9.41 19.42 -11.58
CA ALA A 234 9.91 19.15 -12.93
C ALA A 234 9.64 17.71 -13.36
N VAL A 235 9.78 16.72 -12.45
CA VAL A 235 9.42 15.32 -12.72
C VAL A 235 7.90 15.17 -12.89
N GLY A 236 7.09 15.76 -12.02
CA GLY A 236 5.64 15.74 -12.15
C GLY A 236 5.16 16.39 -13.46
N LEU A 237 5.74 17.53 -13.80
CA LEU A 237 5.48 18.23 -15.06
C LEU A 237 5.95 17.41 -16.26
N ALA A 238 7.12 16.77 -16.19
CA ALA A 238 7.59 15.89 -17.25
C ALA A 238 6.64 14.71 -17.47
N VAL A 239 6.13 14.09 -16.39
CA VAL A 239 5.11 13.04 -16.51
C VAL A 239 3.85 13.58 -17.20
N VAL A 240 3.36 14.75 -16.80
CA VAL A 240 2.18 15.40 -17.43
C VAL A 240 2.45 15.74 -18.89
N VAL A 241 3.59 16.35 -19.21
CA VAL A 241 3.95 16.78 -20.57
C VAL A 241 4.16 15.58 -21.48
N LEU A 242 4.86 14.54 -21.03
CA LEU A 242 5.04 13.30 -21.81
C LEU A 242 3.71 12.58 -22.01
N SER A 243 2.83 12.62 -21.02
CA SER A 243 1.48 12.09 -21.12
C SER A 243 0.64 12.87 -22.13
N LEU A 244 0.71 14.21 -22.11
CA LEU A 244 0.03 15.09 -23.07
C LEU A 244 0.61 14.93 -24.48
N ALA A 245 1.93 14.79 -24.62
CA ALA A 245 2.58 14.55 -25.91
C ALA A 245 2.19 13.18 -26.49
N ALA A 246 2.10 12.14 -25.66
CA ALA A 246 1.61 10.82 -26.04
C ALA A 246 0.11 10.81 -26.37
N VAL A 247 -0.66 11.76 -25.83
CA VAL A 247 -2.07 12.00 -26.18
C VAL A 247 -2.17 12.84 -27.45
N ALA A 248 -1.23 13.75 -27.70
CA ALA A 248 -1.20 14.64 -28.87
C ALA A 248 -0.79 13.92 -30.17
N THR A 249 -0.25 12.70 -30.09
CA THR A 249 -0.10 11.80 -31.25
C THR A 249 -1.42 11.13 -31.65
N LEU A 250 -2.50 11.38 -30.91
CA LEU A 250 -3.87 10.98 -31.27
C LEU A 250 -4.55 12.11 -32.06
N PRO A 251 -5.50 11.79 -32.95
CA PRO A 251 -6.30 12.81 -33.65
C PRO A 251 -6.90 13.80 -32.64
N ALA A 252 -6.80 15.10 -32.92
CA ALA A 252 -7.23 16.19 -32.02
C ALA A 252 -8.68 16.02 -31.52
N GLU A 253 -9.53 15.44 -32.37
CA GLU A 253 -10.94 15.12 -32.14
C GLU A 253 -11.12 14.12 -30.97
N ARG A 254 -10.20 13.15 -30.83
CA ARG A 254 -10.21 12.17 -29.73
C ARG A 254 -9.70 12.75 -28.42
N VAL A 255 -8.81 13.75 -28.49
CA VAL A 255 -8.30 14.47 -27.31
C VAL A 255 -9.38 15.39 -26.75
N LEU A 256 -10.06 16.13 -27.63
CA LEU A 256 -11.18 17.01 -27.26
C LEU A 256 -12.35 16.22 -26.65
N ALA A 257 -12.71 15.07 -27.22
CA ALA A 257 -13.75 14.19 -26.67
C ALA A 257 -13.39 13.58 -25.30
N ARG A 258 -12.10 13.52 -24.92
CA ARG A 258 -11.66 13.06 -23.59
C ARG A 258 -11.65 14.17 -22.53
N LEU A 259 -11.60 15.43 -22.96
CA LEU A 259 -11.65 16.59 -22.07
C LEU A 259 -13.07 17.13 -21.90
N ASP A 260 -14.01 16.70 -22.76
CA ASP A 260 -15.43 17.01 -22.65
C ASP A 260 -16.11 16.13 -21.57
N PRO A 261 -16.59 16.70 -20.45
CA PRO A 261 -17.32 15.95 -19.43
C PRO A 261 -18.63 15.35 -19.95
N ALA A 262 -19.14 15.86 -21.08
CA ALA A 262 -20.34 15.36 -21.75
C ALA A 262 -20.06 14.23 -22.75
N GLN A 263 -18.82 13.75 -22.87
CA GLN A 263 -18.46 12.66 -23.78
C GLN A 263 -17.54 11.61 -23.15
N GLY A 264 -17.47 10.44 -23.80
CA GLY A 264 -16.53 9.38 -23.48
C GLY A 264 -16.64 8.83 -22.04
N THR A 265 -15.50 8.46 -21.47
CA THR A 265 -15.39 7.83 -20.14
C THR A 265 -15.69 8.76 -18.97
N ALA A 266 -15.62 10.09 -19.17
CA ALA A 266 -15.95 11.06 -18.14
C ALA A 266 -17.47 11.12 -17.90
N LEU A 267 -18.27 11.16 -18.97
CA LEU A 267 -19.73 11.12 -18.88
C LEU A 267 -20.22 9.83 -18.21
N VAL A 268 -19.64 8.68 -18.59
CA VAL A 268 -19.98 7.37 -17.99
C VAL A 268 -19.78 7.41 -16.47
N ARG A 269 -18.70 8.01 -15.98
CA ARG A 269 -18.46 8.16 -14.52
C ARG A 269 -19.46 9.08 -13.85
N VAL A 270 -19.87 10.17 -14.48
CA VAL A 270 -20.89 11.07 -13.91
C VAL A 270 -22.22 10.33 -13.75
N GLN A 271 -22.67 9.60 -14.77
CA GLN A 271 -23.89 8.80 -14.72
C GLN A 271 -23.78 7.69 -13.66
N LEU A 272 -22.62 7.03 -13.59
CA LEU A 272 -22.32 6.02 -12.58
C LEU A 272 -22.41 6.58 -11.15
N TRP A 273 -21.89 7.79 -10.92
CA TRP A 273 -21.94 8.45 -9.62
C TRP A 273 -23.34 8.94 -9.26
N GLN A 274 -24.15 9.36 -10.25
CA GLN A 274 -25.56 9.68 -10.05
C GLN A 274 -26.34 8.44 -9.61
N ALA A 275 -26.16 7.31 -10.30
CA ALA A 275 -26.77 6.03 -9.93
C ALA A 275 -26.34 5.57 -8.53
N ALA A 276 -25.03 5.64 -8.23
CA ALA A 276 -24.50 5.34 -6.90
C ALA A 276 -25.08 6.28 -5.81
N GLY A 277 -25.28 7.56 -6.13
CA GLY A 277 -25.91 8.54 -5.25
C GLY A 277 -27.38 8.22 -4.95
N GLN A 278 -28.13 7.76 -5.96
CA GLN A 278 -29.52 7.30 -5.78
C GLN A 278 -29.59 6.08 -4.87
N MET A 279 -28.73 5.08 -5.08
CA MET A 279 -28.62 3.92 -4.17
C MET A 279 -28.31 4.34 -2.73
N LEU A 280 -27.39 5.30 -2.55
CA LEU A 280 -27.05 5.83 -1.21
C LEU A 280 -28.21 6.60 -0.58
N ALA A 281 -29.01 7.32 -1.36
CA ALA A 281 -30.19 8.01 -0.86
C ALA A 281 -31.24 7.02 -0.31
N GLU A 282 -31.34 5.84 -0.93
CA GLU A 282 -32.25 4.78 -0.47
C GLU A 282 -31.71 3.99 0.73
N GLN A 283 -30.40 3.74 0.80
CA GLN A 283 -29.75 2.95 1.86
C GLN A 283 -28.52 3.67 2.48
N PRO A 284 -28.70 4.84 3.13
CA PRO A 284 -27.58 5.68 3.55
C PRO A 284 -26.77 5.11 4.72
N LEU A 285 -27.37 4.25 5.55
CA LEU A 285 -26.72 3.75 6.76
C LEU A 285 -25.93 2.46 6.49
N LEU A 286 -26.58 1.44 5.93
CA LEU A 286 -25.99 0.12 5.71
C LEU A 286 -25.42 -0.06 4.30
N GLY A 287 -25.77 0.82 3.36
CA GLY A 287 -25.44 0.64 1.96
C GLY A 287 -26.22 -0.53 1.34
N ILE A 288 -25.68 -1.09 0.28
CA ILE A 288 -26.24 -2.22 -0.48
C ILE A 288 -25.55 -3.56 -0.18
N GLY A 289 -24.54 -3.55 0.69
CA GLY A 289 -23.75 -4.75 1.04
C GLY A 289 -22.60 -5.05 0.08
N LEU A 290 -21.64 -5.83 0.57
CA LEU A 290 -20.47 -6.31 -0.18
C LEU A 290 -20.88 -7.04 -1.48
N ASP A 291 -20.22 -6.75 -2.60
CA ASP A 291 -20.34 -7.43 -3.90
C ASP A 291 -21.73 -7.34 -4.55
N ASN A 292 -22.56 -6.34 -4.17
CA ASN A 292 -23.92 -6.17 -4.71
C ASN A 292 -24.04 -5.13 -5.83
N PHE A 293 -23.03 -4.27 -6.02
CA PHE A 293 -23.12 -3.14 -6.94
C PHE A 293 -23.43 -3.57 -8.38
N LEU A 294 -22.77 -4.63 -8.86
CA LEU A 294 -22.99 -5.19 -10.21
C LEU A 294 -24.47 -5.50 -10.49
N TYR A 295 -25.19 -5.99 -9.48
CA TYR A 295 -26.57 -6.47 -9.62
C TYR A 295 -27.59 -5.36 -9.43
N ARG A 296 -27.27 -4.37 -8.59
CA ARG A 296 -28.15 -3.23 -8.30
C ARG A 296 -28.03 -2.14 -9.36
N TYR A 297 -26.82 -1.91 -9.91
CA TYR A 297 -26.53 -0.83 -10.85
C TYR A 297 -27.48 -0.73 -12.05
N PRO A 298 -27.83 -1.82 -12.76
CA PRO A 298 -28.71 -1.73 -13.94
C PRO A 298 -30.08 -1.08 -13.67
N ALA A 299 -30.59 -1.16 -12.43
CA ALA A 299 -31.89 -0.57 -12.07
C ALA A 299 -31.86 0.96 -11.95
N TYR A 300 -30.68 1.57 -11.82
CA TYR A 300 -30.50 3.02 -11.62
C TYR A 300 -29.97 3.72 -12.87
N VAL A 301 -29.91 3.02 -14.00
CA VAL A 301 -29.43 3.54 -15.27
C VAL A 301 -30.60 3.73 -16.22
N PRO A 302 -30.77 4.93 -16.82
CA PRO A 302 -31.81 5.17 -17.79
C PRO A 302 -31.74 4.19 -18.99
N PRO A 303 -32.88 3.77 -19.58
CA PRO A 303 -32.90 2.78 -20.67
C PRO A 303 -32.09 3.17 -21.93
N ASN A 304 -31.82 4.46 -22.10
CA ASN A 304 -31.07 5.01 -23.23
C ASN A 304 -29.55 5.03 -23.02
N VAL A 305 -29.05 4.56 -21.89
CA VAL A 305 -27.61 4.48 -21.59
C VAL A 305 -27.11 3.06 -21.82
N ILE A 306 -26.00 2.94 -22.58
CA ILE A 306 -25.33 1.65 -22.78
C ILE A 306 -24.60 1.28 -21.48
N LEU A 307 -25.03 0.18 -20.87
CA LEU A 307 -24.35 -0.38 -19.70
C LEU A 307 -23.01 -0.99 -20.10
N GLU A 308 -21.96 -0.70 -19.32
CA GLU A 308 -20.74 -1.48 -19.38
C GLU A 308 -21.01 -2.88 -18.79
N PRO A 309 -20.89 -3.96 -19.58
CA PRO A 309 -21.10 -5.30 -19.06
C PRO A 309 -20.11 -5.59 -17.94
N ASN A 310 -20.59 -6.16 -16.83
CA ASN A 310 -19.78 -6.54 -15.67
C ASN A 310 -19.20 -5.37 -14.84
N LEU A 311 -19.75 -4.15 -14.94
CA LEU A 311 -19.35 -3.04 -14.06
C LEU A 311 -19.77 -3.30 -12.60
N SER A 312 -18.79 -3.61 -11.74
CA SER A 312 -19.03 -4.06 -10.36
C SER A 312 -18.71 -3.02 -9.28
N HIS A 313 -18.41 -1.78 -9.65
CA HIS A 313 -18.07 -0.72 -8.71
C HIS A 313 -18.33 0.70 -9.26
N PRO A 314 -18.51 1.71 -8.38
CA PRO A 314 -18.83 3.07 -8.81
C PRO A 314 -17.63 3.89 -9.31
N HIS A 315 -16.42 3.30 -9.44
CA HIS A 315 -15.18 4.02 -9.75
C HIS A 315 -14.96 5.26 -8.86
N ASN A 316 -15.31 5.16 -7.59
CA ASN A 316 -15.09 6.20 -6.60
C ASN A 316 -14.99 5.55 -5.23
N LEU A 317 -13.82 5.70 -4.60
CA LEU A 317 -13.45 5.08 -3.34
C LEU A 317 -14.46 5.40 -2.23
N VAL A 318 -14.93 6.65 -2.15
CA VAL A 318 -15.88 7.08 -1.11
C VAL A 318 -17.22 6.42 -1.32
N LEU A 319 -17.76 6.50 -2.54
CA LEU A 319 -19.04 5.85 -2.88
C LEU A 319 -18.96 4.34 -2.72
N GLN A 320 -17.82 3.72 -3.05
CA GLN A 320 -17.65 2.29 -2.96
C GLN A 320 -17.61 1.80 -1.51
N PHE A 321 -16.82 2.44 -0.64
CA PHE A 321 -16.82 2.12 0.80
C PHE A 321 -18.20 2.34 1.41
N TRP A 322 -18.87 3.44 1.06
CA TRP A 322 -20.19 3.75 1.61
C TRP A 322 -21.27 2.77 1.13
N LEU A 323 -21.30 2.44 -0.16
CA LEU A 323 -22.26 1.48 -0.71
C LEU A 323 -22.01 0.06 -0.21
N GLN A 324 -20.76 -0.40 -0.15
CA GLN A 324 -20.50 -1.79 0.22
C GLN A 324 -20.51 -2.03 1.74
N LEU A 325 -20.07 -1.06 2.54
CA LEU A 325 -19.86 -1.22 3.99
C LEU A 325 -20.70 -0.25 4.84
N GLY A 326 -21.55 0.55 4.21
CA GLY A 326 -22.36 1.55 4.89
C GLY A 326 -21.56 2.75 5.43
N LEU A 327 -22.26 3.63 6.13
CA LEU A 327 -21.67 4.81 6.76
C LEU A 327 -20.59 4.42 7.80
N LEU A 328 -20.79 3.30 8.51
CA LEU A 328 -19.80 2.79 9.47
C LEU A 328 -18.49 2.40 8.77
N GLY A 329 -18.56 1.77 7.60
CA GLY A 329 -17.37 1.45 6.80
C GLY A 329 -16.63 2.70 6.34
N LEU A 330 -17.36 3.73 5.91
CA LEU A 330 -16.80 5.02 5.51
C LEU A 330 -16.12 5.74 6.70
N VAL A 331 -16.73 5.71 7.88
CA VAL A 331 -16.13 6.24 9.12
C VAL A 331 -14.87 5.44 9.48
N ALA A 332 -14.92 4.11 9.39
CA ALA A 332 -13.79 3.25 9.72
C ALA A 332 -12.56 3.52 8.83
N ILE A 333 -12.75 3.58 7.51
CA ILE A 333 -11.65 3.86 6.58
C ILE A 333 -11.10 5.27 6.78
N SER A 334 -11.96 6.25 7.03
CA SER A 334 -11.56 7.64 7.29
C SER A 334 -10.74 7.75 8.58
N TRP A 335 -11.18 7.08 9.65
CA TRP A 335 -10.45 7.02 10.91
C TRP A 335 -9.11 6.29 10.76
N LEU A 336 -9.08 5.20 10.00
CA LEU A 336 -7.86 4.46 9.73
C LEU A 336 -6.84 5.31 8.95
N LEU A 337 -7.27 6.02 7.90
CA LEU A 337 -6.43 6.95 7.14
C LEU A 337 -5.94 8.12 8.00
N GLY A 338 -6.82 8.72 8.80
CA GLY A 338 -6.46 9.80 9.72
C GLY A 338 -5.42 9.36 10.76
N THR A 339 -5.61 8.16 11.33
CA THR A 339 -4.64 7.54 12.25
C THR A 339 -3.31 7.29 11.55
N PHE A 340 -3.34 6.74 10.33
CA PHE A 340 -2.14 6.48 9.55
C PHE A 340 -1.34 7.75 9.31
N VAL A 341 -1.98 8.82 8.82
CA VAL A 341 -1.32 10.12 8.60
C VAL A 341 -0.75 10.67 9.91
N ALA A 342 -1.54 10.69 10.98
CA ALA A 342 -1.10 11.19 12.28
C ALA A 342 0.13 10.44 12.83
N ARG A 343 0.28 9.15 12.51
CA ARG A 343 1.41 8.34 12.99
C ARG A 343 2.60 8.32 12.04
N ALA A 344 2.38 8.45 10.73
CA ALA A 344 3.42 8.42 9.72
C ALA A 344 4.15 9.76 9.58
N VAL A 345 3.44 10.90 9.70
CA VAL A 345 4.03 12.24 9.54
C VAL A 345 5.19 12.50 10.52
N PRO A 346 5.13 12.16 11.82
CA PRO A 346 6.26 12.36 12.71
C PRO A 346 7.52 11.57 12.30
N ALA A 347 7.38 10.46 11.58
CA ALA A 347 8.49 9.63 11.11
C ALA A 347 9.18 10.19 9.85
N THR A 348 8.65 11.26 9.24
CA THR A 348 9.29 11.92 8.10
C THR A 348 10.19 13.10 8.47
N ARG A 349 10.18 13.51 9.75
CA ARG A 349 10.93 14.66 10.26
C ARG A 349 12.45 14.45 10.17
N GLY A 350 13.17 15.56 10.04
CA GLY A 350 14.65 15.56 10.06
C GLY A 350 15.21 14.95 11.34
N GLY A 351 16.38 14.29 11.24
CA GLY A 351 17.04 13.59 12.35
C GLY A 351 16.75 12.09 12.45
N ARG A 352 15.80 11.56 11.66
CA ARG A 352 15.60 10.11 11.50
C ARG A 352 16.59 9.50 10.51
N ALA A 353 16.83 8.19 10.64
CA ALA A 353 17.66 7.45 9.69
C ALA A 353 17.07 7.54 8.27
N PRO A 354 17.89 7.63 7.21
CA PRO A 354 17.40 7.79 5.83
C PRO A 354 16.39 6.70 5.41
N ALA A 355 16.62 5.44 5.80
CA ALA A 355 15.73 4.32 5.49
C ALA A 355 14.34 4.49 6.14
N GLU A 356 14.30 4.85 7.42
CA GLU A 356 13.05 5.08 8.16
C GLU A 356 12.26 6.25 7.55
N ARG A 357 12.97 7.35 7.27
CA ARG A 357 12.38 8.55 6.65
C ARG A 357 11.86 8.25 5.23
N ALA A 358 12.58 7.45 4.45
CA ALA A 358 12.17 7.03 3.12
C ALA A 358 10.93 6.12 3.14
N LEU A 359 10.87 5.17 4.08
CA LEU A 359 9.68 4.34 4.28
C LEU A 359 8.46 5.19 4.61
N ALA A 360 8.57 6.10 5.59
CA ALA A 360 7.46 6.95 6.00
C ALA A 360 7.01 7.92 4.90
N ALA A 361 7.95 8.57 4.20
CA ALA A 361 7.63 9.49 3.10
C ALA A 361 7.01 8.75 1.90
N GLY A 362 7.58 7.60 1.53
CA GLY A 362 7.04 6.74 0.47
C GLY A 362 5.65 6.23 0.79
N ALA A 363 5.39 5.83 2.04
CA ALA A 363 4.09 5.34 2.49
C ALA A 363 3.01 6.43 2.48
N LEU A 364 3.32 7.64 2.98
CA LEU A 364 2.40 8.79 2.91
C LEU A 364 2.06 9.15 1.46
N ALA A 365 3.06 9.18 0.58
CA ALA A 365 2.85 9.49 -0.83
C ALA A 365 2.11 8.36 -1.59
N SER A 366 2.36 7.09 -1.24
CA SER A 366 1.59 5.95 -1.75
C SER A 366 0.12 6.01 -1.31
N MET A 367 -0.14 6.44 -0.08
CA MET A 367 -1.51 6.63 0.41
C MET A 367 -2.19 7.87 -0.21
N ALA A 368 -1.44 8.91 -0.56
CA ALA A 368 -1.97 10.01 -1.37
C ALA A 368 -2.38 9.54 -2.78
N ASN A 369 -1.58 8.66 -3.41
CA ASN A 369 -1.97 8.01 -4.66
C ASN A 369 -3.23 7.15 -4.49
N PHE A 370 -3.33 6.35 -3.41
CA PHE A 370 -4.52 5.56 -3.06
C PHE A 370 -5.78 6.41 -3.06
N VAL A 371 -5.77 7.53 -2.35
CA VAL A 371 -6.95 8.40 -2.27
C VAL A 371 -7.24 9.02 -3.63
N VAL A 372 -6.28 9.69 -4.26
CA VAL A 372 -6.53 10.48 -5.47
C VAL A 372 -6.87 9.61 -6.69
N HIS A 373 -6.17 8.49 -6.91
CA HIS A 373 -6.54 7.53 -7.94
C HIS A 373 -7.89 6.90 -7.60
N GLY A 374 -8.13 6.59 -6.32
CA GLY A 374 -9.37 6.02 -5.84
C GLY A 374 -10.61 6.89 -6.04
N LEU A 375 -10.49 8.23 -6.08
CA LEU A 375 -11.63 9.10 -6.36
C LEU A 375 -12.23 8.88 -7.75
N ILE A 376 -11.50 8.24 -8.66
CA ILE A 376 -11.94 7.96 -10.04
C ILE A 376 -11.74 6.49 -10.47
N ASP A 377 -11.39 5.60 -9.54
CA ASP A 377 -11.23 4.16 -9.82
C ASP A 377 -11.27 3.28 -8.55
N ASN A 378 -11.28 1.95 -8.72
CA ASN A 378 -11.35 0.97 -7.63
C ASN A 378 -9.98 0.77 -6.92
N SER A 379 -9.62 1.68 -6.01
CA SER A 379 -8.29 1.67 -5.35
C SER A 379 -8.11 0.69 -4.19
N TYR A 380 -9.16 0.00 -3.74
CA TYR A 380 -9.12 -0.88 -2.56
C TYR A 380 -9.66 -2.28 -2.83
N PHE A 381 -10.82 -2.39 -3.50
CA PHE A 381 -11.55 -3.66 -3.60
C PHE A 381 -11.03 -4.50 -4.77
N LEU A 382 -9.71 -4.72 -4.79
CA LEU A 382 -8.99 -5.73 -5.57
C LEU A 382 -7.97 -6.38 -4.63
N VAL A 383 -7.78 -7.69 -4.73
CA VAL A 383 -6.98 -8.48 -3.78
C VAL A 383 -5.59 -7.88 -3.57
N ASP A 384 -4.86 -7.60 -4.65
CA ASP A 384 -3.52 -7.00 -4.57
C ASP A 384 -3.55 -5.61 -3.93
N THR A 385 -4.46 -4.73 -4.34
CA THR A 385 -4.53 -3.36 -3.83
C THR A 385 -4.92 -3.28 -2.35
N ALA A 386 -5.79 -4.19 -1.89
CA ALA A 386 -6.11 -4.34 -0.48
C ALA A 386 -4.86 -4.75 0.30
N PHE A 387 -4.15 -5.79 -0.13
CA PHE A 387 -2.90 -6.22 0.52
C PHE A 387 -1.83 -5.12 0.50
N ILE A 388 -1.69 -4.36 -0.58
CA ILE A 388 -0.74 -3.22 -0.67
C ILE A 388 -1.11 -2.12 0.32
N PHE A 389 -2.41 -1.83 0.51
CA PHE A 389 -2.87 -0.88 1.52
C PHE A 389 -2.44 -1.33 2.93
N TRP A 390 -2.70 -2.58 3.28
CA TRP A 390 -2.34 -3.15 4.58
C TRP A 390 -0.83 -3.34 4.76
N LEU A 391 -0.09 -3.66 3.69
CA LEU A 391 1.38 -3.66 3.67
C LEU A 391 1.90 -2.28 4.04
N THR A 392 1.37 -1.23 3.38
CA THR A 392 1.77 0.17 3.58
C THR A 392 1.57 0.59 5.03
N LEU A 393 0.44 0.23 5.64
CA LEU A 393 0.21 0.43 7.07
C LEU A 393 1.21 -0.34 7.95
N GLY A 394 1.45 -1.62 7.63
CA GLY A 394 2.25 -2.53 8.44
C GLY A 394 3.75 -2.25 8.43
N ILE A 395 4.31 -1.78 7.31
CA ILE A 395 5.75 -1.46 7.18
C ILE A 395 6.09 -0.04 7.62
N THR A 396 5.09 0.83 7.79
CA THR A 396 5.33 2.22 8.17
C THR A 396 5.81 2.29 9.63
N PRO A 397 6.95 2.93 9.91
CA PRO A 397 7.44 3.10 11.26
C PRO A 397 6.54 4.08 12.02
N THR A 398 5.47 3.56 12.61
CA THR A 398 4.66 4.25 13.61
C THR A 398 5.33 4.01 14.97
N ARG A 399 5.37 5.01 15.85
CA ARG A 399 6.21 5.06 17.08
C ARG A 399 6.05 3.92 18.11
N LEU A 400 5.37 2.82 17.82
CA LEU A 400 5.40 1.60 18.63
C LEU A 400 6.75 0.87 18.60
N ILE A 401 7.64 1.17 17.65
CA ILE A 401 8.96 0.53 17.53
C ILE A 401 10.04 1.21 18.42
N ALA A 402 9.75 2.37 19.04
CA ALA A 402 10.75 3.15 19.76
C ALA A 402 10.68 3.09 21.30
N ASP A 403 9.58 2.63 21.89
CA ASP A 403 9.39 2.64 23.35
C ASP A 403 9.61 1.28 24.04
N SER A 404 10.05 0.25 23.31
CA SER A 404 10.70 -0.90 23.95
C SER A 404 12.12 -0.49 24.37
N GLY A 405 12.19 0.32 25.43
CA GLY A 405 13.41 0.66 26.17
C GLY A 405 14.01 -0.56 26.85
N VAL A 406 14.44 -1.54 26.05
CA VAL A 406 15.41 -2.53 26.49
C VAL A 406 16.74 -1.79 26.54
N VAL A 407 17.06 -1.29 27.74
CA VAL A 407 18.41 -0.95 28.13
C VAL A 407 19.30 -2.13 27.74
N TYR A 408 20.06 -1.99 26.65
CA TYR A 408 21.11 -2.93 26.33
C TYR A 408 22.17 -2.78 27.41
N ASN A 409 22.11 -3.68 28.39
CA ASN A 409 23.16 -3.87 29.36
C ASN A 409 24.36 -4.40 28.56
N HIS A 410 25.23 -3.51 28.09
CA HIS A 410 26.54 -3.87 27.58
C HIS A 410 27.41 -4.33 28.76
N GLY A 411 27.13 -5.55 29.20
CA GLY A 411 28.01 -6.35 30.03
C GLY A 411 29.31 -6.61 29.26
N ARG A 412 30.31 -5.80 29.61
CA ARG A 412 31.74 -5.88 29.28
C ARG A 412 32.22 -7.30 28.96
N ARG A 413 32.91 -7.47 27.83
CA ARG A 413 33.91 -8.53 27.67
C ARG A 413 35.31 -7.99 27.96
N ALA A 414 35.97 -8.73 28.86
CA ALA A 414 37.40 -9.04 28.92
C ALA A 414 38.42 -7.90 29.14
N GLY A 415 39.16 -8.03 30.24
CA GLY A 415 40.41 -7.33 30.50
C GLY A 415 41.06 -7.78 31.81
N ARG A 416 41.62 -9.01 31.84
CA ARG A 416 42.65 -9.37 32.82
C ARG A 416 43.86 -8.48 32.55
N LEU A 417 44.21 -7.58 33.46
CA LEU A 417 45.58 -7.14 33.68
C LEU A 417 45.80 -6.89 35.19
N ARG A 418 47.00 -7.27 35.60
CA ARG A 418 47.50 -7.43 36.97
C ARG A 418 47.83 -6.11 37.67
N SER A 419 47.97 -6.23 38.99
CA SER A 419 48.89 -5.50 39.87
C SER A 419 48.48 -4.10 40.33
N GLY A 420 48.52 -3.89 41.65
CA GLY A 420 48.38 -2.57 42.26
C GLY A 420 48.00 -2.66 43.73
N SER A 421 48.99 -2.95 44.58
CA SER A 421 48.96 -2.84 46.03
C SER A 421 48.28 -1.56 46.53
N GLN A 422 47.37 -1.71 47.49
CA GLN A 422 46.89 -0.61 48.33
C GLN A 422 48.06 -0.08 49.17
N GLY A 423 48.55 1.12 48.84
CA GLY A 423 49.44 1.92 49.67
C GLY A 423 48.86 3.33 49.73
N ALA A 424 48.37 3.71 50.91
CA ALA A 424 47.81 5.01 51.18
C ALA A 424 48.89 6.11 51.11
N ARG A 425 48.45 7.33 50.75
CA ARG A 425 49.22 8.58 50.60
C ARG A 425 49.92 9.02 51.91
N PRO A 426 50.90 9.92 51.84
CA PRO A 426 50.58 11.35 51.87
C PRO A 426 51.35 12.20 50.85
N THR A 427 50.67 13.22 50.30
CA THR A 427 51.24 14.26 49.44
C THR A 427 51.77 15.40 50.30
N LEU A 428 52.98 15.84 49.96
CA LEU A 428 53.71 16.97 50.54
C LEU A 428 52.90 18.27 50.56
N THR A 429 53.13 19.09 51.60
CA THR A 429 52.94 20.54 51.56
C THR A 429 54.27 21.16 51.99
N LEU A 430 54.98 21.76 51.03
CA LEU A 430 56.13 22.64 51.25
C LEU A 430 55.99 23.79 50.26
N LEU A 431 55.70 24.98 50.77
CA LEU A 431 56.08 26.24 50.15
C LEU A 431 56.54 27.15 51.28
N ASP A 432 57.85 27.23 51.38
CA ASP A 432 58.61 28.18 52.18
C ASP A 432 58.88 29.41 51.30
N GLY A 433 58.76 30.61 51.85
CA GLY A 433 58.95 31.85 51.09
C GLY A 433 59.08 33.09 51.97
N GLY A 434 60.33 33.44 52.30
CA GLY A 434 60.81 34.82 52.35
C GLY A 434 60.67 35.62 53.66
N ALA A 435 61.78 35.70 54.40
CA ALA A 435 62.11 36.58 55.54
C ALA A 435 62.33 38.06 55.12
N PRO A 436 62.69 39.01 56.03
CA PRO A 436 62.78 38.97 57.49
C PRO A 436 61.76 39.83 58.26
#